data_AF-A0A9P6FTU8-F1
#
_entry.id   AF-A0A9P6FTU8-F1
#
_cell.length_a   1.000
_cell.length_b   1.000
_cell.length_c   1.000
_cell.angle_alpha   90.00
_cell.angle_beta   90.00
_cell.angle_gamma   90.00
#
_symmetry.space_group_name_H-M   'P 1'
#
loop_
_entity.id
_entity.type
_entity.pdbx_description
1 polymer ?
#
loop_
_entity_poly.entity_id
_entity_poly.type
_entity_poly.pdbx_seq_one_letter_code
_entity_poly.pdbx_strand_id
1 'polypeptide(L)'
;AAPAAASVAASAEKPKEPLDYQKVYNAIAELLEDDNYDDGSYGPVFLRLAWHASGTFDKNFGNGGSYSASMRYKPEAGHAGRVDGEEDHCPPDGRLPDAGRPDAQHSRDVFYKMGFTDQEIVALIGAHALGRCHSDRSGFDGPWTASPTVFTNTFFTELLNRKWVERKWTGPKQFEDKESKSLMMLPADMAFAKDKEFRKWAEIYAKDEGKFFEDFSKACAKLFELGCKFDENTKVYEFKPTTA
;
A
#
# COMPACT_ATOMS: atom_id res chain seq x y z
N ALA A 1 -43.41 15.55 6.48
CA ALA A 1 -42.00 15.95 6.30
C ALA A 1 -41.13 15.02 7.12
N ALA A 2 -39.98 14.58 6.61
CA ALA A 2 -38.99 13.89 7.44
C ALA A 2 -38.21 14.93 8.27
N PRO A 3 -37.75 14.60 9.49
CA PRO A 3 -36.86 15.47 10.24
C PRO A 3 -35.50 15.54 9.54
N ALA A 4 -34.88 16.73 9.51
CA ALA A 4 -33.52 16.87 9.04
C ALA A 4 -32.56 16.19 10.04
N ALA A 5 -31.70 15.31 9.55
CA ALA A 5 -30.63 14.73 10.37
C ALA A 5 -29.62 15.83 10.75
N ALA A 6 -29.43 16.05 12.05
CA ALA A 6 -28.41 16.96 12.53
C ALA A 6 -27.03 16.34 12.32
N SER A 7 -26.15 17.03 11.58
CA SER A 7 -24.79 16.56 11.30
C SER A 7 -23.92 16.61 12.56
N VAL A 8 -23.84 15.49 13.27
CA VAL A 8 -22.86 15.29 14.36
C VAL A 8 -21.49 14.98 13.75
N ALA A 9 -20.95 15.94 13.01
CA ALA A 9 -19.54 15.98 12.68
C ALA A 9 -18.77 16.15 13.99
N ALA A 10 -18.29 15.04 14.55
CA ALA A 10 -17.53 15.03 15.78
C ALA A 10 -16.20 15.77 15.56
N SER A 11 -16.20 17.08 15.80
CA SER A 11 -14.99 17.89 15.85
C SER A 11 -14.09 17.34 16.95
N ALA A 12 -13.03 16.63 16.56
CA ALA A 12 -12.03 16.15 17.51
C ALA A 12 -11.55 17.35 18.34
N GLU A 13 -11.71 17.28 19.67
CA GLU A 13 -11.33 18.37 20.56
C GLU A 13 -9.84 18.67 20.35
N LYS A 14 -9.50 19.89 19.93
CA LYS A 14 -8.10 20.22 19.62
C LYS A 14 -7.25 19.95 20.86
N PRO A 15 -6.14 19.19 20.71
CA PRO A 15 -5.33 18.78 21.86
C PRO A 15 -4.82 20.03 22.58
N LYS A 16 -4.92 20.00 23.92
CA LYS A 16 -4.68 21.15 24.80
C LYS A 16 -3.21 21.60 24.85
N GLU A 17 -2.32 20.72 24.38
CA GLU A 17 -0.91 20.99 24.10
C GLU A 17 -0.56 20.47 22.69
N PRO A 18 0.51 20.96 22.04
CA PRO A 18 0.96 20.43 20.76
C PRO A 18 1.33 18.95 20.85
N LEU A 19 0.83 18.14 19.91
CA LEU A 19 1.13 16.70 19.88
C LEU A 19 2.62 16.45 19.57
N ASP A 20 3.25 15.63 20.41
CA ASP A 20 4.59 15.12 20.17
C ASP A 20 4.51 13.90 19.24
N TYR A 21 4.51 14.17 17.93
CA TYR A 21 4.45 13.13 16.92
C TYR A 21 5.66 12.18 16.93
N GLN A 22 6.81 12.55 17.51
CA GLN A 22 7.93 11.61 17.67
C GLN A 22 7.62 10.57 18.76
N LYS A 23 6.93 10.94 19.85
CA LYS A 23 6.42 9.95 20.82
C LYS A 23 5.40 9.00 20.19
N VAL A 24 4.54 9.50 19.29
CA VAL A 24 3.60 8.66 18.53
C VAL A 24 4.34 7.70 17.60
N TYR A 25 5.36 8.18 16.87
CA TYR A 25 6.23 7.33 16.04
C TYR A 25 6.92 6.23 16.88
N ASN A 26 7.53 6.59 18.01
CA ASN A 26 8.20 5.62 18.90
C ASN A 26 7.22 4.55 19.41
N ALA A 27 6.03 4.96 19.89
CA ALA A 27 5.01 4.03 20.39
C ALA A 27 4.43 3.13 19.29
N ILE A 28 4.48 3.53 18.02
CA ILE A 28 4.15 2.66 16.88
C ILE A 28 5.32 1.71 16.59
N ALA A 29 6.57 2.18 16.63
CA ALA A 29 7.76 1.37 16.42
C ALA A 29 7.89 0.23 17.47
N GLU A 30 7.58 0.53 18.74
CA GLU A 30 7.49 -0.43 19.85
C GLU A 30 6.40 -1.53 19.65
N LEU A 31 5.51 -1.36 18.67
CA LEU A 31 4.47 -2.33 18.29
C LEU A 31 4.75 -3.03 16.95
N LEU A 32 5.88 -2.76 16.29
CA LEU A 32 6.17 -3.35 14.97
C LEU A 32 6.72 -4.77 15.03
N GLU A 33 7.35 -5.18 16.12
CA GLU A 33 7.95 -6.51 16.28
C GLU A 33 7.06 -7.40 17.16
N ASP A 34 6.66 -8.56 16.64
CA ASP A 34 5.89 -9.56 17.37
C ASP A 34 6.10 -10.95 16.71
N ASP A 35 6.88 -11.81 17.36
CA ASP A 35 7.14 -13.20 16.94
C ASP A 35 5.85 -14.04 16.76
N ASN A 36 4.72 -13.59 17.32
CA ASN A 36 3.42 -14.25 17.18
C ASN A 36 2.64 -13.79 15.94
N TYR A 37 3.10 -12.77 15.23
CA TYR A 37 2.41 -12.19 14.06
C TYR A 37 3.15 -12.46 12.73
N ASP A 38 2.62 -13.44 11.99
CA ASP A 38 2.94 -13.76 10.58
C ASP A 38 4.44 -14.04 10.30
N ASP A 39 5.20 -13.03 9.93
CA ASP A 39 6.65 -13.08 9.66
C ASP A 39 7.50 -12.47 10.81
N GLY A 40 6.90 -12.28 11.99
CA GLY A 40 7.52 -11.65 13.16
C GLY A 40 7.30 -10.14 13.26
N SER A 41 6.45 -9.54 12.41
CA SER A 41 6.28 -8.09 12.37
C SER A 41 4.94 -7.58 11.81
N TYR A 42 4.39 -6.57 12.46
CA TYR A 42 3.25 -5.78 11.98
C TYR A 42 3.62 -4.76 10.88
N GLY A 43 4.91 -4.50 10.63
CA GLY A 43 5.37 -3.51 9.65
C GLY A 43 4.75 -3.63 8.25
N PRO A 44 4.76 -4.82 7.62
CA PRO A 44 4.16 -5.02 6.30
C PRO A 44 2.65 -4.73 6.26
N VAL A 45 1.90 -5.12 7.30
CA VAL A 45 0.44 -4.89 7.34
C VAL A 45 0.09 -3.44 7.68
N PHE A 46 0.93 -2.72 8.43
CA PHE A 46 0.77 -1.29 8.68
C PHE A 46 1.07 -0.46 7.42
N LEU A 47 2.12 -0.79 6.65
CA LEU A 47 2.36 -0.17 5.34
C LEU A 47 1.19 -0.43 4.39
N ARG A 48 0.70 -1.68 4.34
CA ARG A 48 -0.49 -2.03 3.54
C ARG A 48 -1.74 -1.25 4.00
N LEU A 49 -1.94 -1.05 5.30
CA LEU A 49 -3.06 -0.27 5.84
C LEU A 49 -3.00 1.19 5.37
N ALA A 50 -1.82 1.83 5.46
CA ALA A 50 -1.63 3.20 4.99
C ALA A 50 -1.79 3.34 3.45
N TRP A 51 -1.33 2.35 2.68
CA TRP A 51 -1.62 2.24 1.25
C TRP A 51 -3.14 2.17 0.99
N HIS A 52 -3.85 1.24 1.63
CA HIS A 52 -5.30 1.07 1.45
C HIS A 52 -6.09 2.33 1.85
N ALA A 53 -5.70 3.03 2.91
CA ALA A 53 -6.34 4.27 3.36
C ALA A 53 -6.20 5.45 2.38
N SER A 54 -5.25 5.36 1.46
CA SER A 54 -4.86 6.46 0.57
C SER A 54 -5.21 6.16 -0.89
N GLY A 55 -5.10 4.89 -1.30
CA GLY A 55 -5.39 4.38 -2.64
C GLY A 55 -6.86 4.36 -3.05
N THR A 56 -7.76 5.00 -2.29
CA THR A 56 -9.16 5.21 -2.68
C THR A 56 -9.43 6.62 -3.22
N PHE A 57 -8.42 7.49 -3.30
CA PHE A 57 -8.56 8.84 -3.85
C PHE A 57 -8.81 8.87 -5.38
N ASP A 58 -9.70 9.76 -5.83
CA ASP A 58 -9.86 10.11 -7.25
C ASP A 58 -9.81 11.63 -7.44
N LYS A 59 -8.79 12.12 -8.17
CA LYS A 59 -8.55 13.55 -8.40
C LYS A 59 -9.66 14.26 -9.20
N ASN A 60 -10.46 13.50 -9.95
CA ASN A 60 -11.54 14.06 -10.78
C ASN A 60 -12.77 14.43 -9.93
N PHE A 61 -12.93 13.78 -8.77
CA PHE A 61 -14.01 14.03 -7.81
C PHE A 61 -13.52 14.70 -6.52
N GLY A 62 -12.21 14.63 -6.23
CA GLY A 62 -11.61 15.19 -5.01
C GLY A 62 -12.02 14.45 -3.74
N ASN A 63 -12.33 13.15 -3.83
CA ASN A 63 -12.83 12.35 -2.71
C ASN A 63 -12.16 10.96 -2.61
N GLY A 64 -12.33 10.33 -1.45
CA GLY A 64 -11.49 9.20 -1.00
C GLY A 64 -10.12 9.67 -0.51
N GLY A 65 -9.23 8.74 -0.18
CA GLY A 65 -7.90 9.05 0.35
C GLY A 65 -7.88 9.29 1.86
N SER A 66 -6.69 9.56 2.40
CA SER A 66 -6.41 9.46 3.84
C SER A 66 -7.14 10.50 4.70
N TYR A 67 -7.46 11.67 4.13
CA TYR A 67 -7.89 12.87 4.86
C TYR A 67 -9.17 12.69 5.69
N SER A 68 -10.14 11.91 5.22
CA SER A 68 -11.38 11.58 5.94
C SER A 68 -11.19 10.53 7.04
N ALA A 69 -10.06 9.80 7.03
CA ALA A 69 -9.83 8.57 7.78
C ALA A 69 -10.98 7.55 7.62
N SER A 70 -11.60 7.50 6.44
CA SER A 70 -12.87 6.79 6.21
C SER A 70 -12.77 5.26 6.22
N MET A 71 -11.57 4.68 6.29
CA MET A 71 -11.37 3.26 6.63
C MET A 71 -11.97 2.83 7.98
N ARG A 72 -12.31 3.78 8.87
CA ARG A 72 -13.06 3.52 10.13
C ARG A 72 -14.59 3.49 9.95
N TYR A 73 -15.06 3.58 8.70
CA TYR A 73 -16.46 3.72 8.32
C TYR A 73 -16.89 2.54 7.41
N LYS A 74 -18.15 2.09 7.57
CA LYS A 74 -18.67 0.74 7.25
C LYS A 74 -18.32 0.26 5.84
N PRO A 75 -18.54 1.05 4.77
CA PRO A 75 -18.37 0.53 3.42
C PRO A 75 -16.89 0.46 3.02
N GLU A 76 -16.01 1.32 3.56
CA GLU A 76 -14.56 1.25 3.28
C GLU A 76 -13.88 0.19 4.15
N ALA A 77 -14.42 -0.04 5.36
CA ALA A 77 -14.05 -1.16 6.20
C ALA A 77 -14.50 -2.52 5.60
N GLY A 78 -15.67 -2.58 4.95
CA GLY A 78 -16.27 -3.80 4.41
C GLY A 78 -15.68 -4.29 3.09
N HIS A 79 -14.88 -3.49 2.39
CA HIS A 79 -14.13 -3.93 1.21
C HIS A 79 -13.24 -5.13 1.55
N ALA A 80 -13.18 -6.10 0.63
CA ALA A 80 -12.68 -7.47 0.87
C ALA A 80 -11.45 -7.56 1.82
N GLY A 81 -11.73 -7.86 3.09
CA GLY A 81 -10.72 -8.08 4.14
C GLY A 81 -10.72 -7.11 5.33
N ARG A 82 -11.87 -6.56 5.78
CA ARG A 82 -12.09 -5.91 7.11
C ARG A 82 -13.60 -5.75 7.46
N VAL A 83 -13.90 -5.17 8.63
CA VAL A 83 -15.18 -4.88 9.33
C VAL A 83 -14.85 -3.82 10.42
N ASP A 84 -15.62 -2.80 10.86
CA ASP A 84 -16.97 -2.22 10.56
C ASP A 84 -16.87 -0.66 10.57
N GLY A 85 -17.97 0.09 10.80
CA GLY A 85 -18.01 1.57 10.88
C GLY A 85 -19.43 2.15 10.72
N GLU A 86 -19.63 3.29 10.02
CA GLU A 86 -20.95 3.81 9.55
C GLU A 86 -20.86 4.35 8.08
N GLU A 87 -21.94 4.78 7.42
CA GLU A 87 -22.07 4.61 5.94
C GLU A 87 -21.63 5.76 5.00
N ASP A 88 -21.63 7.03 5.40
CA ASP A 88 -21.85 8.16 4.47
C ASP A 88 -20.62 8.75 3.73
N HIS A 89 -19.39 8.52 4.21
CA HIS A 89 -18.16 9.12 3.66
C HIS A 89 -17.30 8.16 2.81
N CYS A 90 -17.78 6.97 2.50
CA CYS A 90 -17.00 5.97 1.76
C CYS A 90 -16.91 6.24 0.24
N PRO A 91 -15.73 6.10 -0.39
CA PRO A 91 -15.61 5.97 -1.84
C PRO A 91 -16.09 4.58 -2.33
N PRO A 92 -16.73 4.48 -3.50
CA PRO A 92 -17.31 3.22 -3.99
C PRO A 92 -16.24 2.13 -4.27
N ASP A 93 -16.68 0.87 -4.18
CA ASP A 93 -15.92 -0.34 -4.53
C ASP A 93 -15.17 -0.24 -5.87
N GLY A 94 -14.04 -0.96 -5.97
CA GLY A 94 -13.29 -1.09 -7.22
C GLY A 94 -12.36 0.07 -7.57
N ARG A 95 -12.09 1.01 -6.64
CA ARG A 95 -11.03 2.01 -6.80
C ARG A 95 -9.61 1.46 -6.64
N LEU A 96 -9.45 0.40 -5.85
CA LEU A 96 -8.17 -0.29 -5.63
C LEU A 96 -7.80 -1.20 -6.82
N PRO A 97 -6.49 -1.44 -7.08
CA PRO A 97 -6.06 -2.32 -8.16
C PRO A 97 -6.38 -3.80 -7.89
N ASP A 98 -6.50 -4.58 -8.96
CA ASP A 98 -6.82 -6.02 -8.92
C ASP A 98 -5.56 -6.82 -9.17
N ALA A 99 -5.14 -7.60 -8.16
CA ALA A 99 -3.98 -8.49 -8.20
C ALA A 99 -4.05 -9.53 -9.34
N GLY A 100 -5.26 -9.93 -9.75
CA GLY A 100 -5.50 -10.89 -10.82
C GLY A 100 -5.25 -10.36 -12.24
N ARG A 101 -5.11 -9.04 -12.43
CA ARG A 101 -4.96 -8.39 -13.74
C ARG A 101 -3.51 -8.33 -14.19
N PRO A 102 -3.10 -9.08 -15.25
CA PRO A 102 -1.71 -9.14 -15.69
C PRO A 102 -1.29 -8.02 -16.65
N ASP A 103 -2.14 -7.01 -16.82
CA ASP A 103 -1.95 -5.90 -17.75
C ASP A 103 -1.59 -4.60 -17.00
N ALA A 104 -0.53 -3.93 -17.45
CA ALA A 104 -0.09 -2.65 -16.90
C ALA A 104 -1.13 -1.53 -17.11
N GLN A 105 -2.07 -1.70 -18.05
CA GLN A 105 -3.14 -0.73 -18.28
C GLN A 105 -4.09 -0.65 -17.07
N HIS A 106 -4.48 -1.77 -16.45
CA HIS A 106 -5.26 -1.75 -15.20
C HIS A 106 -4.59 -0.92 -14.10
N SER A 107 -3.26 -1.04 -13.97
CA SER A 107 -2.49 -0.24 -13.00
C SER A 107 -2.54 1.25 -13.37
N ARG A 108 -2.30 1.61 -14.64
CA ARG A 108 -2.41 3.01 -15.11
C ARG A 108 -3.82 3.58 -14.93
N ASP A 109 -4.86 2.81 -15.25
CA ASP A 109 -6.27 3.23 -15.14
C ASP A 109 -6.70 3.52 -13.69
N VAL A 110 -6.04 2.92 -12.69
CA VAL A 110 -6.20 3.25 -11.27
C VAL A 110 -5.34 4.46 -10.90
N PHE A 111 -4.02 4.34 -11.05
CA PHE A 111 -3.06 5.30 -10.51
C PHE A 111 -3.04 6.65 -11.25
N TYR A 112 -3.40 6.71 -12.54
CA TYR A 112 -3.52 7.98 -13.27
C TYR A 112 -4.69 8.84 -12.75
N LYS A 113 -5.73 8.24 -12.14
CA LYS A 113 -6.80 8.96 -11.42
C LYS A 113 -6.31 9.57 -10.11
N MET A 114 -5.27 9.01 -9.51
CA MET A 114 -4.57 9.58 -8.34
C MET A 114 -3.51 10.62 -8.75
N GLY A 115 -3.18 10.74 -10.05
CA GLY A 115 -2.18 11.68 -10.55
C GLY A 115 -0.74 11.15 -10.51
N PHE A 116 -0.56 9.83 -10.54
CA PHE A 116 0.74 9.17 -10.54
C PHE A 116 1.25 8.93 -11.97
N THR A 117 2.56 8.87 -12.11
CA THR A 117 3.29 8.53 -13.34
C THR A 117 3.80 7.09 -13.28
N ASP A 118 4.13 6.48 -14.43
CA ASP A 118 4.72 5.13 -14.50
C ASP A 118 5.90 4.93 -13.52
N GLN A 119 6.77 5.93 -13.34
CA GLN A 119 7.89 5.87 -12.40
C GLN A 119 7.43 5.64 -10.95
N GLU A 120 6.41 6.38 -10.53
CA GLU A 120 5.90 6.37 -9.16
C GLU A 120 5.04 5.12 -8.90
N ILE A 121 4.32 4.62 -9.91
CA ILE A 121 3.60 3.33 -9.85
C ILE A 121 4.62 2.19 -9.66
N VAL A 122 5.70 2.20 -10.43
CA VAL A 122 6.76 1.17 -10.33
C VAL A 122 7.57 1.33 -9.03
N ALA A 123 7.70 2.54 -8.47
CA ALA A 123 8.27 2.71 -7.15
C ALA A 123 7.36 2.05 -6.09
N LEU A 124 6.08 2.41 -6.07
CA LEU A 124 5.13 1.96 -5.04
C LEU A 124 4.93 0.43 -5.01
N ILE A 125 4.93 -0.27 -6.15
CA ILE A 125 4.84 -1.74 -6.15
C ILE A 125 6.06 -2.40 -5.47
N GLY A 126 7.19 -1.69 -5.34
CA GLY A 126 8.33 -2.13 -4.53
C GLY A 126 8.01 -2.38 -3.05
N ALA A 127 6.88 -1.87 -2.54
CA ALA A 127 6.35 -2.26 -1.23
C ALA A 127 6.07 -3.76 -1.10
N HIS A 128 5.84 -4.49 -2.20
CA HIS A 128 5.76 -5.96 -2.21
C HIS A 128 7.11 -6.64 -1.90
N ALA A 129 8.19 -5.90 -1.61
CA ALA A 129 9.35 -6.47 -0.92
C ALA A 129 9.01 -6.99 0.48
N LEU A 130 7.95 -6.43 1.11
CA LEU A 130 7.49 -6.72 2.46
C LEU A 130 6.26 -7.64 2.49
N GLY A 131 6.21 -8.51 3.49
CA GLY A 131 5.09 -9.37 3.83
C GLY A 131 4.79 -10.46 2.80
N ARG A 132 3.53 -10.91 2.82
CA ARG A 132 3.02 -12.02 2.02
C ARG A 132 1.53 -11.88 1.71
N CYS A 133 1.05 -12.70 0.78
CA CYS A 133 -0.38 -12.96 0.63
C CYS A 133 -0.83 -14.10 1.54
N HIS A 134 -2.07 -14.00 2.04
CA HIS A 134 -2.79 -15.05 2.77
C HIS A 134 -4.08 -15.42 2.04
N SER A 135 -4.33 -16.73 1.92
CA SER A 135 -5.45 -17.24 1.11
C SER A 135 -6.83 -16.91 1.70
N ASP A 136 -6.93 -16.76 3.02
CA ASP A 136 -8.13 -16.31 3.74
C ASP A 136 -8.37 -14.79 3.66
N ARG A 137 -7.41 -14.00 3.17
CA ARG A 137 -7.51 -12.53 3.03
C ARG A 137 -7.60 -12.03 1.60
N SER A 138 -6.99 -12.75 0.66
CA SER A 138 -6.86 -12.30 -0.74
C SER A 138 -7.08 -13.42 -1.77
N GLY A 139 -7.27 -14.67 -1.33
CA GLY A 139 -7.21 -15.85 -2.19
C GLY A 139 -5.78 -16.27 -2.56
N PHE A 140 -4.86 -15.32 -2.76
CA PHE A 140 -3.44 -15.54 -3.04
C PHE A 140 -2.64 -15.98 -1.80
N ASP A 141 -1.48 -16.62 -1.99
CA ASP A 141 -0.72 -17.23 -0.89
C ASP A 141 0.81 -17.17 -1.11
N GLY A 142 1.55 -16.81 -0.06
CA GLY A 142 3.03 -16.84 0.00
C GLY A 142 3.72 -15.46 -0.05
N PRO A 143 5.01 -15.38 0.30
CA PRO A 143 5.81 -14.15 0.27
C PRO A 143 6.45 -13.89 -1.10
N TRP A 144 6.75 -12.63 -1.39
CA TRP A 144 7.51 -12.23 -2.60
C TRP A 144 9.03 -12.32 -2.43
N THR A 145 9.54 -12.21 -1.19
CA THR A 145 10.98 -12.19 -0.86
C THR A 145 11.31 -13.17 0.26
N ALA A 146 12.60 -13.50 0.41
CA ALA A 146 13.09 -14.32 1.52
C ALA A 146 13.32 -13.53 2.83
N SER A 147 12.99 -12.24 2.87
CA SER A 147 13.15 -11.37 4.05
C SER A 147 11.98 -10.39 4.15
N PRO A 148 10.74 -10.89 4.33
CA PRO A 148 9.51 -10.10 4.22
C PRO A 148 9.33 -9.01 5.29
N THR A 149 10.23 -8.89 6.26
CA THR A 149 10.24 -7.79 7.26
C THR A 149 11.24 -6.68 6.93
N VAL A 150 12.10 -6.83 5.90
CA VAL A 150 13.19 -5.89 5.60
C VAL A 150 12.95 -5.17 4.27
N PHE A 151 12.74 -3.85 4.34
CA PHE A 151 12.48 -3.03 3.15
C PHE A 151 13.76 -2.86 2.32
N THR A 152 13.74 -3.41 1.10
CA THR A 152 14.88 -3.49 0.17
C THR A 152 14.39 -3.46 -1.28
N ASN A 153 15.28 -3.29 -2.25
CA ASN A 153 14.93 -3.42 -3.68
C ASN A 153 14.66 -4.88 -4.13
N THR A 154 14.71 -5.86 -3.22
CA THR A 154 14.66 -7.30 -3.50
C THR A 154 13.46 -7.73 -4.35
N PHE A 155 12.31 -7.07 -4.23
CA PHE A 155 11.15 -7.32 -5.09
C PHE A 155 11.51 -7.23 -6.58
N PHE A 156 12.23 -6.17 -7.00
CA PHE A 156 12.59 -5.99 -8.41
C PHE A 156 13.68 -6.97 -8.85
N THR A 157 14.63 -7.31 -7.98
CA THR A 157 15.68 -8.28 -8.32
C THR A 157 15.10 -9.69 -8.49
N GLU A 158 14.17 -10.10 -7.64
CA GLU A 158 13.53 -11.42 -7.74
C GLU A 158 12.54 -11.48 -8.93
N LEU A 159 11.74 -10.42 -9.12
CA LEU A 159 10.82 -10.30 -10.26
C LEU A 159 11.56 -10.41 -11.62
N LEU A 160 12.72 -9.78 -11.76
CA LEU A 160 13.44 -9.71 -13.04
C LEU A 160 14.42 -10.87 -13.28
N ASN A 161 15.03 -11.43 -12.24
CA ASN A 161 16.08 -12.43 -12.38
C ASN A 161 15.60 -13.88 -12.18
N ARG A 162 14.52 -14.13 -11.45
CA ARG A 162 14.00 -15.51 -11.26
C ARG A 162 13.19 -16.01 -12.45
N LYS A 163 13.21 -17.33 -12.62
CA LYS A 163 12.31 -18.03 -13.55
C LYS A 163 10.99 -18.35 -12.88
N TRP A 164 10.00 -17.48 -13.08
CA TRP A 164 8.62 -17.67 -12.63
C TRP A 164 7.86 -18.71 -13.47
N VAL A 165 7.06 -19.54 -12.81
CA VAL A 165 6.13 -20.52 -13.43
C VAL A 165 4.76 -20.44 -12.76
N GLU A 166 3.72 -20.88 -13.46
CA GLU A 166 2.35 -20.84 -12.93
C GLU A 166 2.14 -21.91 -11.85
N ARG A 167 1.74 -21.49 -10.64
CA ARG A 167 1.50 -22.35 -9.49
C ARG A 167 0.27 -23.23 -9.74
N LYS A 168 0.44 -24.55 -9.61
CA LYS A 168 -0.66 -25.54 -9.76
C LYS A 168 -1.28 -25.85 -8.41
N TRP A 169 -2.41 -25.20 -8.12
CA TRP A 169 -3.08 -25.24 -6.83
C TRP A 169 -4.57 -24.89 -6.96
N THR A 170 -5.28 -24.78 -5.83
CA THR A 170 -6.74 -24.52 -5.76
C THR A 170 -7.14 -23.05 -5.68
N GLY A 171 -6.20 -22.13 -5.48
CA GLY A 171 -6.45 -20.69 -5.40
C GLY A 171 -6.45 -20.00 -6.78
N PRO A 172 -6.48 -18.66 -6.82
CA PRO A 172 -6.40 -17.88 -8.04
C PRO A 172 -5.07 -18.12 -8.79
N LYS A 173 -5.03 -17.76 -10.07
CA LYS A 173 -3.81 -17.83 -10.88
C LYS A 173 -2.72 -16.99 -10.24
N GLN A 174 -1.65 -17.63 -9.76
CA GLN A 174 -0.44 -16.95 -9.29
C GLN A 174 0.80 -17.65 -9.84
N PHE A 175 1.95 -17.01 -9.67
CA PHE A 175 3.24 -17.57 -10.03
C PHE A 175 3.97 -18.05 -8.78
N GLU A 176 4.77 -19.10 -8.95
CA GLU A 176 5.76 -19.59 -7.99
C GLU A 176 7.14 -19.52 -8.66
N ASP A 177 8.20 -19.37 -7.87
CA ASP A 177 9.56 -19.50 -8.40
C ASP A 177 9.83 -20.97 -8.80
N LYS A 178 10.53 -21.19 -9.93
CA LYS A 178 10.70 -22.56 -10.47
C LYS A 178 11.61 -23.46 -9.61
N GLU A 179 12.48 -22.89 -8.78
CA GLU A 179 13.64 -23.61 -8.22
C GLU A 179 13.42 -23.99 -6.76
N SER A 180 13.08 -23.01 -5.91
CA SER A 180 12.71 -23.22 -4.52
C SER A 180 11.20 -23.40 -4.31
N LYS A 181 10.36 -22.85 -5.19
CA LYS A 181 8.89 -22.76 -5.04
C LYS A 181 8.44 -22.09 -3.73
N SER A 182 9.32 -21.28 -3.15
CA SER A 182 9.12 -20.63 -1.85
C SER A 182 8.64 -19.19 -1.97
N LEU A 183 8.93 -18.55 -3.11
CA LEU A 183 8.49 -17.20 -3.43
C LEU A 183 7.35 -17.21 -4.45
N MET A 184 6.52 -16.18 -4.41
CA MET A 184 5.39 -15.97 -5.31
C MET A 184 5.45 -14.62 -6.04
N MET A 185 4.68 -14.51 -7.12
CA MET A 185 4.33 -13.24 -7.78
C MET A 185 2.85 -13.28 -8.19
N LEU A 186 2.15 -12.16 -8.02
CA LEU A 186 0.80 -11.95 -8.53
C LEU A 186 0.81 -11.80 -10.06
N PRO A 187 -0.31 -12.06 -10.76
CA PRO A 187 -0.48 -11.66 -12.15
C PRO A 187 -0.13 -10.18 -12.40
N ALA A 188 -0.55 -9.28 -11.51
CA ALA A 188 -0.23 -7.86 -11.55
C ALA A 188 1.28 -7.55 -11.43
N ASP A 189 2.00 -8.18 -10.49
CA ASP A 189 3.46 -8.00 -10.35
C ASP A 189 4.19 -8.36 -11.66
N MET A 190 3.75 -9.44 -12.30
CA MET A 190 4.29 -9.89 -13.57
C MET A 190 4.00 -8.92 -14.73
N ALA A 191 3.17 -7.89 -14.58
CA ALA A 191 3.05 -6.80 -15.57
C ALA A 191 4.29 -5.90 -15.57
N PHE A 192 4.88 -5.64 -14.40
CA PHE A 192 6.06 -4.78 -14.23
C PHE A 192 7.33 -5.37 -14.87
N ALA A 193 7.39 -6.69 -15.07
CA ALA A 193 8.45 -7.35 -15.83
C ALA A 193 8.22 -7.37 -17.37
N LYS A 194 7.02 -7.03 -17.85
CA LYS A 194 6.56 -7.24 -19.24
C LYS A 194 6.26 -5.94 -20.01
N ASP A 195 5.63 -4.97 -19.36
CA ASP A 195 5.38 -3.66 -19.97
C ASP A 195 6.70 -2.90 -20.12
N LYS A 196 6.92 -2.28 -21.28
CA LYS A 196 8.20 -1.66 -21.64
C LYS A 196 8.63 -0.53 -20.70
N GLU A 197 7.70 0.36 -20.32
CA GLU A 197 8.05 1.53 -19.51
C GLU A 197 8.02 1.19 -18.01
N PHE A 198 7.17 0.27 -17.56
CA PHE A 198 7.29 -0.27 -16.19
C PHE A 198 8.60 -1.03 -16.01
N ARG A 199 8.94 -1.94 -16.95
CA ARG A 199 10.16 -2.75 -16.88
C ARG A 199 11.42 -1.91 -16.85
N LYS A 200 11.47 -0.81 -17.60
CA LYS A 200 12.57 0.16 -17.58
C LYS A 200 12.82 0.72 -16.18
N TRP A 201 11.79 1.05 -15.41
CA TRP A 201 11.93 1.51 -14.02
C TRP A 201 12.28 0.38 -13.05
N ALA A 202 11.67 -0.80 -13.20
CA ALA A 202 12.02 -1.98 -12.41
C ALA A 202 13.50 -2.37 -12.61
N GLU A 203 14.01 -2.27 -13.84
CA GLU A 203 15.41 -2.49 -14.19
C GLU A 203 16.36 -1.39 -13.71
N ILE A 204 15.87 -0.22 -13.29
CA ILE A 204 16.65 0.80 -12.59
C ILE A 204 16.69 0.45 -11.10
N TYR A 205 15.53 0.27 -10.47
CA TYR A 205 15.42 -0.01 -9.04
C TYR A 205 16.12 -1.33 -8.63
N ALA A 206 16.09 -2.37 -9.47
CA ALA A 206 16.85 -3.61 -9.26
C ALA A 206 18.39 -3.45 -9.34
N LYS A 207 18.90 -2.31 -9.84
CA LYS A 207 20.33 -2.02 -9.97
C LYS A 207 20.79 -0.91 -9.01
N ASP A 208 19.86 -0.08 -8.54
CA ASP A 208 20.13 1.07 -7.68
C ASP A 208 19.05 1.18 -6.59
N GLU A 209 19.35 0.62 -5.42
CA GLU A 209 18.48 0.66 -4.24
C GLU A 209 18.35 2.08 -3.66
N GLY A 210 19.40 2.91 -3.77
CA GLY A 210 19.34 4.30 -3.34
C GLY A 210 18.34 5.11 -4.16
N LYS A 211 18.37 4.94 -5.49
CA LYS A 211 17.39 5.54 -6.41
C LYS A 211 15.97 5.04 -6.14
N PHE A 212 15.81 3.76 -5.79
CA PHE A 212 14.52 3.19 -5.38
C PHE A 212 13.99 3.83 -4.09
N PHE A 213 14.80 3.88 -3.01
CA PHE A 213 14.37 4.47 -1.75
C PHE A 213 14.02 5.96 -1.89
N GLU A 214 14.79 6.71 -2.69
CA GLU A 214 14.54 8.12 -2.98
C GLU A 214 13.19 8.36 -3.68
N ASP A 215 12.84 7.54 -4.69
CA ASP A 215 11.58 7.69 -5.44
C ASP A 215 10.39 7.07 -4.70
N PHE A 216 10.60 5.96 -3.98
CA PHE A 216 9.58 5.36 -3.12
C PHE A 216 9.16 6.31 -2.01
N SER A 217 10.11 6.94 -1.31
CA SER A 217 9.82 7.93 -0.26
C SER A 217 8.91 9.05 -0.77
N LYS A 218 9.22 9.64 -1.92
CA LYS A 218 8.42 10.70 -2.56
C LYS A 218 7.04 10.22 -2.99
N ALA A 219 6.97 9.06 -3.66
CA ALA A 219 5.70 8.50 -4.13
C ALA A 219 4.78 8.07 -2.97
N CYS A 220 5.35 7.56 -1.88
CA CYS A 220 4.66 7.15 -0.66
C CYS A 220 4.14 8.36 0.14
N ALA A 221 4.95 9.42 0.29
CA ALA A 221 4.49 10.68 0.87
C ALA A 221 3.34 11.30 0.06
N LYS A 222 3.55 11.48 -1.26
CA LYS A 222 2.53 11.98 -2.21
C LYS A 222 1.21 11.21 -2.11
N LEU A 223 1.28 9.89 -1.93
CA LEU A 223 0.12 9.02 -1.77
C LEU A 223 -0.61 9.30 -0.45
N PHE A 224 0.10 9.29 0.68
CA PHE A 224 -0.51 9.50 2.00
C PHE A 224 -1.06 10.94 2.18
N GLU A 225 -0.60 11.88 1.35
CA GLU A 225 -1.06 13.26 1.28
C GLU A 225 -2.24 13.50 0.31
N LEU A 226 -2.73 12.47 -0.42
CA LEU A 226 -3.83 12.63 -1.37
C LEU A 226 -5.13 13.10 -0.69
N GLY A 227 -5.67 14.23 -1.20
CA GLY A 227 -6.87 14.88 -0.68
C GLY A 227 -6.62 15.85 0.48
N CYS A 228 -5.43 15.84 1.09
CA CYS A 228 -5.03 16.80 2.10
C CYS A 228 -4.87 18.21 1.51
N LYS A 229 -5.00 19.22 2.37
CA LYS A 229 -4.71 20.62 2.05
C LYS A 229 -3.71 21.15 3.06
N PHE A 230 -2.65 21.77 2.56
CA PHE A 230 -1.56 22.29 3.36
C PHE A 230 -1.35 23.77 3.04
N ASP A 231 -1.21 24.58 4.09
CA ASP A 231 -0.77 25.97 3.96
C ASP A 231 0.74 26.01 3.67
N GLU A 232 1.24 27.08 3.04
CA GLU A 232 2.65 27.25 2.63
C GLU A 232 3.67 27.06 3.78
N ASN A 233 3.24 27.24 5.03
CA ASN A 233 4.06 27.11 6.24
C ASN A 233 3.75 25.83 7.04
N THR A 234 3.14 24.82 6.41
CA THR A 234 2.85 23.53 7.05
C THR A 234 4.16 22.82 7.40
N LYS A 235 4.33 22.49 8.67
CA LYS A 235 5.53 21.80 9.16
C LYS A 235 5.52 20.33 8.73
N VAL A 236 6.47 19.98 7.87
CA VAL A 236 6.85 18.58 7.59
C VAL A 236 7.61 18.00 8.81
N TYR A 237 7.47 16.70 9.04
CA TYR A 237 8.14 15.98 10.13
C TYR A 237 8.99 14.84 9.57
N GLU A 238 10.30 14.92 9.78
CA GLU A 238 11.20 13.78 9.63
C GLU A 238 11.38 13.13 11.01
N PHE A 239 10.87 11.91 11.18
CA PHE A 239 11.01 11.16 12.43
C PHE A 239 12.37 10.48 12.51
N LYS A 240 12.97 10.50 13.70
CA LYS A 240 14.16 9.72 13.99
C LYS A 240 13.75 8.26 14.22
N PRO A 241 14.40 7.28 13.55
CA PRO A 241 14.22 5.87 13.87
C PRO A 241 14.52 5.59 15.36
N THR A 242 13.82 4.59 15.91
CA THR A 242 14.19 3.98 17.18
C THR A 242 15.47 3.15 17.03
N THR A 243 16.10 2.82 18.15
CA THR A 243 17.23 1.88 18.23
C THR A 243 16.77 0.58 18.90
N ALA A 244 15.66 0.03 18.40
CA ALA A 244 15.29 -1.35 18.67
C ALA A 244 16.27 -2.26 17.90
#